data_AF-A0A7X7RX21-F1
#
_entry.id   AF-A0A7X7RX21-F1
#
_cell.length_a   1.000
_cell.length_b   1.000
_cell.length_c   1.000
_cell.angle_alpha   90.00
_cell.angle_beta   90.00
_cell.angle_gamma   90.00
#
_symmetry.space_group_name_H-M   'P 1'
#
loop_
_entity.id
_entity.type
_entity.pdbx_description
1 polymer ?
#
loop_
_entity_poly.entity_id
_entity_poly.type
_entity_poly.pdbx_seq_one_letter_code
_entity_poly.pdbx_strand_id
1 'polypeptide(L)'
;NAVFVKHVWQAWGYDYRLPDIFPPQSGLDNFKTLADTCRQHGIIFAPHDNYTDFYPDATGFSYDHVSFDKYGKPKKAWFNKGRNAQSYSWLPHAFKPWLENNMTLLKNHVQPEGLFIDVLASITPFDYYDRNGNYYPKASTARHWADAFDTARSILGPNTAIMISEGGHDALIGSLDGAQSDHYAVAGWGIQETAQRVPWHDIVSHQKMALFAGGLADRYQRRDSTNSGYASDSYLTNTVIGGRNPMSDGPFSINAILTYWLLNDVTQFLAFNSFDDLQFVDNSIDRQKATFANGKATVWANRGKMPWTINPDTTLPQFGFLASTPNAKAAIVQINGKSVAYAMTPNSTYIDTRPTRINPYGLACSFGAEPVNFRKINDLKYAFQINWDFKKQASTRETLHFIHICHPSSKNTDKILFYGKVVESNLDYKKPGQYISHIEIDIPDDAPEGDYEIRFGLWTPHSGGRIKLNNTTSSFSRALGGRLTVQRQDGKIISNPIPGVPTENQIIDFGFLKTNGTFKLVKLDDSTWLLIPAPGTPPFQLIASATNTFGLKPNTKLIATNLDPWTDDAKPPAINQEQDSIQLEMDAKSFAYKLVFK
;
A
#
# COMPACT_ATOMS: atom_id res chain seq x y z
N ASN A 1 -15.83 6.47 -3.15
CA ASN A 1 -15.67 7.17 -1.86
C ASN A 1 -14.36 6.74 -1.23
N ALA A 2 -13.58 7.68 -0.71
CA ALA A 2 -12.30 7.40 -0.05
C ALA A 2 -12.29 7.98 1.36
N VAL A 3 -11.44 7.44 2.23
CA VAL A 3 -11.19 7.99 3.56
C VAL A 3 -9.72 8.39 3.62
N PHE A 4 -9.45 9.58 4.14
CA PHE A 4 -8.09 10.03 4.45
C PHE A 4 -7.93 10.18 5.96
N VAL A 5 -7.19 9.24 6.55
CA VAL A 5 -6.80 9.28 7.96
C VAL A 5 -5.52 10.11 8.10
N LYS A 6 -5.62 11.28 8.74
CA LYS A 6 -4.47 12.15 9.00
C LYS A 6 -3.89 11.83 10.38
N HIS A 7 -2.92 10.91 10.41
CA HIS A 7 -2.24 10.44 11.63
C HIS A 7 -1.48 11.54 12.38
N VAL A 8 -0.64 12.29 11.68
CA VAL A 8 0.22 13.32 12.30
C VAL A 8 -0.33 14.71 12.03
N TRP A 9 -0.90 15.34 13.05
CA TRP A 9 -1.38 16.73 12.98
C TRP A 9 -1.40 17.46 14.33
N GLN A 10 -1.32 16.71 15.43
CA GLN A 10 -1.52 17.16 16.80
C GLN A 10 -0.46 18.20 17.20
N ALA A 11 -0.81 19.11 18.11
CA ALA A 11 0.03 20.22 18.58
C ALA A 11 1.47 19.84 18.94
N TRP A 12 1.65 18.68 19.59
CA TRP A 12 2.93 18.21 20.12
C TRP A 12 3.60 17.13 19.27
N GLY A 13 3.06 16.89 18.06
CA GLY A 13 3.44 15.80 17.18
C GLY A 13 2.75 14.48 17.53
N TYR A 14 3.12 13.43 16.79
CA TYR A 14 2.52 12.10 16.92
C TYR A 14 2.84 11.46 18.28
N ASP A 15 1.83 10.83 18.90
CA ASP A 15 1.90 10.09 20.17
C ASP A 15 2.62 10.80 21.32
N TYR A 16 2.35 12.09 21.55
CA TYR A 16 2.94 12.81 22.66
C TYR A 16 1.99 13.83 23.27
N ARG A 17 2.00 13.93 24.60
CA ARG A 17 1.17 14.83 25.43
C ARG A 17 -0.35 14.69 25.18
N LEU A 18 -0.78 13.54 24.70
CA LEU A 18 -2.19 13.20 24.55
C LEU A 18 -2.92 13.32 25.90
N PRO A 19 -4.17 13.83 25.92
CA PRO A 19 -5.03 14.21 24.79
C PRO A 19 -4.91 15.70 24.38
N ASP A 20 -3.82 16.41 24.70
CA ASP A 20 -3.61 17.82 24.30
C ASP A 20 -3.31 17.93 22.79
N ILE A 21 -4.29 17.64 21.92
CA ILE A 21 -4.07 17.52 20.46
C ILE A 21 -4.16 18.84 19.69
N PHE A 22 -4.76 19.89 20.27
CA PHE A 22 -5.06 21.16 19.60
C PHE A 22 -4.17 22.30 20.14
N PRO A 23 -3.75 23.30 19.32
CA PRO A 23 -4.04 23.50 17.88
C PRO A 23 -3.23 22.62 16.93
N PRO A 24 -3.66 22.46 15.65
CA PRO A 24 -2.91 21.69 14.67
C PRO A 24 -1.50 22.23 14.45
N GLN A 25 -0.51 21.34 14.39
CA GLN A 25 0.91 21.70 14.23
C GLN A 25 1.20 22.48 12.93
N SER A 26 0.44 22.20 11.87
CA SER A 26 0.55 22.90 10.59
C SER A 26 -0.09 24.30 10.59
N GLY A 27 -0.69 24.73 11.70
CA GLY A 27 -1.60 25.87 11.76
C GLY A 27 -3.03 25.49 11.38
N LEU A 28 -4.00 26.21 11.97
CA LEU A 28 -5.42 25.92 11.81
C LEU A 28 -5.90 26.07 10.36
N ASP A 29 -5.51 27.15 9.68
CA ASP A 29 -5.94 27.43 8.30
C ASP A 29 -5.52 26.31 7.35
N ASN A 30 -4.26 25.88 7.39
CA ASN A 30 -3.75 24.78 6.58
C ASN A 30 -4.50 23.47 6.84
N PHE A 31 -4.80 23.19 8.11
CA PHE A 31 -5.52 21.98 8.49
C PHE A 31 -6.98 22.01 8.03
N LYS A 32 -7.62 23.19 8.10
CA LYS A 32 -8.96 23.41 7.57
C LYS A 32 -8.99 23.30 6.05
N THR A 33 -8.03 23.91 5.34
CA THR A 33 -7.91 23.79 3.88
C THR A 33 -7.80 22.34 3.45
N LEU A 34 -7.05 21.52 4.19
CA LEU A 34 -6.96 20.08 3.93
C LEU A 34 -8.31 19.37 4.09
N ALA A 35 -9.06 19.65 5.16
CA ALA A 35 -10.39 19.11 5.37
C ALA A 35 -11.38 19.55 4.28
N ASP A 36 -11.38 20.85 3.94
CA ASP A 36 -12.24 21.43 2.90
C ASP A 36 -11.95 20.83 1.52
N THR A 37 -10.67 20.60 1.21
CA THR A 37 -10.25 19.94 -0.04
C THR A 37 -10.77 18.51 -0.10
N CYS A 38 -10.65 17.75 0.99
CA CYS A 38 -11.18 16.39 1.06
C CYS A 38 -12.70 16.40 0.80
N ARG A 39 -13.44 17.29 1.47
CA ARG A 39 -14.90 17.43 1.31
C ARG A 39 -15.30 17.79 -0.11
N GLN A 40 -14.60 18.75 -0.75
CA GLN A 40 -14.85 19.14 -2.13
C GLN A 40 -14.73 17.96 -3.11
N HIS A 41 -13.88 16.99 -2.80
CA HIS A 41 -13.66 15.79 -3.62
C HIS A 41 -14.38 14.54 -3.10
N GLY A 42 -15.29 14.66 -2.13
CA GLY A 42 -16.04 13.52 -1.58
C GLY A 42 -15.16 12.51 -0.82
N ILE A 43 -14.05 12.96 -0.24
CA ILE A 43 -13.15 12.19 0.60
C ILE A 43 -13.51 12.48 2.06
N ILE A 44 -13.75 11.43 2.85
CA ILE A 44 -13.98 11.55 4.29
C ILE A 44 -12.65 11.92 4.95
N PHE A 45 -12.59 13.10 5.58
CA PHE A 45 -11.43 13.52 6.35
C PHE A 45 -11.55 13.04 7.80
N ALA A 46 -10.60 12.21 8.25
CA ALA A 46 -10.58 11.65 9.60
C ALA A 46 -9.26 12.01 10.32
N PRO A 47 -9.24 13.05 11.18
CA PRO A 47 -8.10 13.34 12.01
C PRO A 47 -7.89 12.26 13.07
N HIS A 48 -6.63 11.97 13.38
CA HIS A 48 -6.24 11.01 14.42
C HIS A 48 -6.29 11.62 15.83
N ASP A 49 -6.85 10.87 16.77
CA ASP A 49 -6.96 11.20 18.18
C ASP A 49 -6.65 9.96 19.03
N ASN A 50 -6.43 10.10 20.34
CA ASN A 50 -6.10 8.98 21.22
C ASN A 50 -6.50 9.30 22.67
N TYR A 51 -7.23 8.38 23.29
CA TYR A 51 -7.69 8.45 24.69
C TYR A 51 -7.26 7.21 25.51
N THR A 52 -6.23 6.51 25.04
CA THR A 52 -5.58 5.42 25.80
C THR A 52 -4.36 5.95 26.54
N ASP A 53 -3.57 6.81 25.91
CA ASP A 53 -2.32 7.34 26.45
C ASP A 53 -2.53 8.67 27.18
N PHE A 54 -2.14 8.71 28.46
CA PHE A 54 -2.13 9.93 29.26
C PHE A 54 -0.73 10.24 29.79
N TYR A 55 -0.13 11.33 29.31
CA TYR A 55 1.23 11.69 29.70
C TYR A 55 1.25 12.57 30.96
N PRO A 56 2.24 12.41 31.85
CA PRO A 56 2.37 13.22 33.08
C PRO A 56 2.46 14.74 32.87
N ASP A 57 2.88 15.18 31.69
CA ASP A 57 2.99 16.58 31.29
C ASP A 57 1.80 17.08 30.45
N ALA A 58 0.75 16.26 30.30
CA ALA A 58 -0.51 16.66 29.67
C ALA A 58 -1.41 17.44 30.64
N THR A 59 -2.28 18.29 30.08
CA THR A 59 -3.16 19.15 30.85
C THR A 59 -4.19 18.32 31.63
N GLY A 60 -4.27 18.56 32.94
CA GLY A 60 -5.20 17.84 33.82
C GLY A 60 -4.73 16.45 34.23
N PHE A 61 -3.44 16.12 34.06
CA PHE A 61 -2.88 14.86 34.53
C PHE A 61 -3.08 14.66 36.03
N SER A 62 -3.72 13.55 36.38
CA SER A 62 -3.81 13.03 37.74
C SER A 62 -3.80 11.51 37.68
N TYR A 63 -3.19 10.88 38.68
CA TYR A 63 -3.32 9.43 38.88
C TYR A 63 -4.76 9.02 39.21
N ASP A 64 -5.63 9.95 39.59
CA ASP A 64 -7.06 9.68 39.78
C ASP A 64 -7.78 9.38 38.45
N HIS A 65 -7.15 9.69 37.32
CA HIS A 65 -7.65 9.40 35.98
C HIS A 65 -6.93 8.21 35.30
N VAL A 66 -6.06 7.51 36.02
CA VAL A 66 -5.20 6.43 35.51
C VAL A 66 -5.72 5.07 35.97
N SER A 67 -5.72 4.08 35.07
CA SER A 67 -6.03 2.69 35.40
C SER A 67 -4.93 2.04 36.25
N PHE A 68 -5.32 1.21 37.22
CA PHE A 68 -4.42 0.44 38.06
C PHE A 68 -4.60 -1.08 37.85
N ASP A 69 -3.54 -1.83 38.13
CA ASP A 69 -3.61 -3.29 38.23
C ASP A 69 -4.15 -3.75 39.60
N LYS A 70 -4.38 -5.06 39.74
CA LYS A 70 -4.88 -5.66 40.99
C LYS A 70 -3.95 -5.51 42.21
N TYR A 71 -2.72 -5.02 42.01
CA TYR A 71 -1.75 -4.76 43.05
C TYR A 71 -1.61 -3.26 43.37
N GLY A 72 -2.48 -2.42 42.82
CA GLY A 72 -2.46 -0.98 43.04
C GLY A 72 -1.30 -0.27 42.33
N LYS A 73 -0.75 -0.85 41.25
CA LYS A 73 0.26 -0.15 40.43
C LYS A 73 -0.40 0.55 39.24
N PRO A 74 -0.01 1.80 38.92
CA PRO A 74 -0.54 2.50 37.76
C PRO A 74 -0.12 1.77 36.48
N LYS A 75 -1.09 1.51 35.61
CA LYS A 75 -0.90 0.78 34.37
C LYS A 75 -0.19 1.68 33.36
N LYS A 76 1.04 1.31 33.01
CA LYS A 76 1.80 1.96 31.93
C LYS A 76 1.13 1.70 30.58
N ALA A 77 1.17 2.69 29.71
CA ALA A 77 0.75 2.57 28.32
C ALA A 77 1.95 2.83 27.40
N TRP A 78 1.76 3.51 26.26
CA TRP A 78 2.81 3.76 25.28
C TRP A 78 4.06 4.42 25.89
N PHE A 79 5.23 3.93 25.47
CA PHE A 79 6.51 4.56 25.79
C PHE A 79 7.06 5.22 24.53
N ASN A 80 6.98 6.55 24.48
CA ASN A 80 7.53 7.32 23.38
C ASN A 80 9.06 7.39 23.50
N LYS A 81 9.74 6.43 22.85
CA LYS A 81 11.20 6.30 22.87
C LYS A 81 11.93 7.55 22.39
N GLY A 82 11.41 8.22 21.36
CA GLY A 82 12.04 9.41 20.79
C GLY A 82 12.04 10.60 21.77
N ARG A 83 11.07 10.64 22.67
CA ARG A 83 10.93 11.66 23.71
C ARG A 83 11.42 11.19 25.09
N ASN A 84 11.75 9.91 25.24
CA ASN A 84 11.98 9.26 26.53
C ASN A 84 10.83 9.51 27.53
N ALA A 85 9.59 9.45 27.05
CA ALA A 85 8.39 9.79 27.82
C ALA A 85 7.47 8.57 27.97
N GLN A 86 7.00 8.33 29.19
CA GLN A 86 6.08 7.24 29.53
C GLN A 86 4.67 7.78 29.73
N SER A 87 3.69 7.27 28.97
CA SER A 87 2.28 7.50 29.26
C SER A 87 1.73 6.45 30.24
N TYR A 88 0.58 6.76 30.82
CA TYR A 88 -0.23 5.85 31.61
C TYR A 88 -1.58 5.63 30.93
N SER A 89 -2.16 4.45 31.16
CA SER A 89 -3.47 4.10 30.61
C SER A 89 -4.54 4.93 31.31
N TRP A 90 -5.36 5.65 30.55
CA TRP A 90 -6.59 6.27 31.07
C TRP A 90 -7.46 5.26 31.82
N LEU A 91 -8.18 5.71 32.84
CA LEU A 91 -9.40 5.05 33.31
C LEU A 91 -10.44 5.13 32.20
N PRO A 92 -11.01 4.01 31.74
CA PRO A 92 -11.98 4.02 30.65
C PRO A 92 -13.15 4.99 30.85
N HIS A 93 -13.57 5.23 32.10
CA HIS A 93 -14.69 6.14 32.41
C HIS A 93 -14.29 7.61 32.65
N ALA A 94 -13.00 7.96 32.64
CA ALA A 94 -12.54 9.28 33.08
C ALA A 94 -12.23 10.27 31.95
N PHE A 95 -11.86 9.80 30.75
CA PHE A 95 -11.34 10.69 29.69
C PHE A 95 -12.43 11.53 28.97
N LYS A 96 -13.71 11.24 29.20
CA LYS A 96 -14.83 11.83 28.44
C LYS A 96 -14.82 13.37 28.37
N PRO A 97 -14.52 14.13 29.45
CA PRO A 97 -14.46 15.59 29.36
C PRO A 97 -13.40 16.11 28.37
N TRP A 98 -12.25 15.44 28.26
CA TRP A 98 -11.21 15.81 27.29
C TRP A 98 -11.64 15.48 25.85
N LEU A 99 -12.28 14.33 25.66
CA LEU A 99 -12.88 13.95 24.38
C LEU A 99 -13.89 15.00 23.91
N GLU A 100 -14.87 15.34 24.74
CA GLU A 100 -15.90 16.32 24.38
C GLU A 100 -15.31 17.69 24.04
N ASN A 101 -14.30 18.14 24.80
CA ASN A 101 -13.60 19.39 24.51
C ASN A 101 -12.88 19.36 23.15
N ASN A 102 -12.10 18.30 22.88
CA ASN A 102 -11.39 18.12 21.61
C ASN A 102 -12.36 18.01 20.42
N MET A 103 -13.46 17.28 20.58
CA MET A 103 -14.49 17.15 19.54
C MET A 103 -15.20 18.48 19.28
N THR A 104 -15.44 19.28 20.32
CA THR A 104 -16.00 20.62 20.18
C THR A 104 -15.06 21.55 19.41
N LEU A 105 -13.75 21.50 19.70
CA LEU A 105 -12.75 22.25 18.95
C LEU A 105 -12.70 21.83 17.48
N LEU A 106 -12.66 20.52 17.20
CA LEU A 106 -12.69 20.00 15.83
C LEU A 106 -13.98 20.39 15.11
N LYS A 107 -15.15 20.29 15.77
CA LYS A 107 -16.44 20.69 15.21
C LYS A 107 -16.47 22.17 14.85
N ASN A 108 -15.97 23.04 15.73
CA ASN A 108 -16.06 24.48 15.52
C ASN A 108 -15.06 24.99 14.47
N HIS A 109 -13.89 24.37 14.35
CA HIS A 109 -12.78 24.92 13.57
C HIS A 109 -12.43 24.15 12.30
N VAL A 110 -12.74 22.84 12.23
CA VAL A 110 -12.28 21.95 11.15
C VAL A 110 -13.45 21.23 10.46
N GLN A 111 -14.47 20.84 11.22
CA GLN A 111 -15.68 20.13 10.76
C GLN A 111 -15.36 18.82 9.99
N PRO A 112 -14.57 17.88 10.55
CA PRO A 112 -14.24 16.65 9.85
C PRO A 112 -15.47 15.73 9.67
N GLU A 113 -15.53 14.98 8.57
CA GLU A 113 -16.58 13.98 8.30
C GLU A 113 -16.32 12.63 8.97
N GLY A 114 -15.14 12.42 9.53
CA GLY A 114 -14.81 11.23 10.29
C GLY A 114 -13.86 11.53 11.44
N LEU A 115 -13.56 10.51 12.23
CA LEU A 115 -12.58 10.58 13.31
C LEU A 115 -11.87 9.23 13.41
N PHE A 116 -10.57 9.26 13.60
CA PHE A 116 -9.80 8.08 13.94
C PHE A 116 -9.43 8.15 15.42
N ILE A 117 -10.03 7.33 16.28
CA ILE A 117 -9.60 7.21 17.68
C ILE A 117 -8.70 5.99 17.80
N ASP A 118 -7.44 6.24 18.09
CA ASP A 118 -6.40 5.22 18.15
C ASP A 118 -6.58 4.26 19.32
N VAL A 119 -6.08 3.04 19.13
CA VAL A 119 -5.94 1.96 20.12
C VAL A 119 -7.23 1.34 20.69
N LEU A 120 -8.34 2.08 20.78
CA LEU A 120 -9.56 1.62 21.45
C LEU A 120 -10.13 0.32 20.86
N ALA A 121 -9.99 0.09 19.54
CA ALA A 121 -10.42 -1.15 18.91
C ALA A 121 -9.28 -2.18 18.71
N SER A 122 -8.07 -1.88 19.18
CA SER A 122 -6.86 -2.71 19.02
C SER A 122 -6.55 -3.48 20.31
N ILE A 123 -6.78 -2.86 21.47
CA ILE A 123 -6.57 -3.50 22.78
C ILE A 123 -7.80 -4.31 23.17
N THR A 124 -7.62 -5.54 23.62
CA THR A 124 -8.72 -6.32 24.21
C THR A 124 -9.26 -5.62 25.46
N PRO A 125 -10.61 -5.45 25.60
CA PRO A 125 -11.20 -4.92 26.82
C PRO A 125 -10.71 -5.67 28.07
N PHE A 126 -10.29 -4.91 29.08
CA PHE A 126 -9.63 -5.44 30.27
C PHE A 126 -10.33 -5.02 31.56
N ASP A 127 -10.23 -5.84 32.59
CA ASP A 127 -10.60 -5.47 33.96
C ASP A 127 -9.59 -4.43 34.49
N TYR A 128 -10.07 -3.45 35.25
CA TYR A 128 -9.23 -2.37 35.76
C TYR A 128 -9.62 -1.96 37.16
N TYR A 129 -8.70 -1.28 37.83
CA TYR A 129 -8.91 -0.69 39.15
C TYR A 129 -8.71 0.81 39.07
N ASP A 130 -9.40 1.58 39.90
CA ASP A 130 -9.05 2.97 40.15
C ASP A 130 -7.96 3.09 41.22
N ARG A 131 -7.54 4.33 41.51
CA ARG A 131 -6.50 4.62 42.52
C ARG A 131 -6.88 4.15 43.94
N ASN A 132 -8.18 4.10 44.23
CA ASN A 132 -8.70 3.65 45.52
C ASN A 132 -8.82 2.13 45.61
N GLY A 133 -8.51 1.40 44.53
CA GLY A 133 -8.63 -0.04 44.44
C GLY A 133 -10.03 -0.54 44.14
N ASN A 134 -10.95 0.33 43.69
CA ASN A 134 -12.27 -0.10 43.24
C ASN A 134 -12.13 -0.87 41.93
N TYR A 135 -12.76 -2.05 41.87
CA TYR A 135 -12.71 -2.94 40.72
C TYR A 135 -13.79 -2.61 39.69
N TYR A 136 -13.41 -2.66 38.42
CA TYR A 136 -14.31 -2.53 37.28
C TYR A 136 -14.09 -3.68 36.29
N PRO A 137 -15.15 -4.38 35.87
CA PRO A 137 -15.04 -5.49 34.92
C PRO A 137 -14.76 -4.98 33.51
N LYS A 138 -14.16 -5.80 32.65
CA LYS A 138 -13.87 -5.51 31.24
C LYS A 138 -15.08 -5.08 30.41
N ALA A 139 -16.29 -5.48 30.80
CA ALA A 139 -17.52 -5.01 30.19
C ALA A 139 -17.74 -3.49 30.38
N SER A 140 -17.23 -2.91 31.47
CA SER A 140 -17.18 -1.46 31.66
C SER A 140 -16.23 -0.81 30.64
N THR A 141 -15.04 -1.38 30.43
CA THR A 141 -14.08 -0.89 29.41
C THR A 141 -14.72 -0.83 28.04
N ALA A 142 -15.32 -1.93 27.57
CA ALA A 142 -16.00 -1.97 26.26
C ALA A 142 -17.13 -0.92 26.17
N ARG A 143 -17.93 -0.77 27.24
CA ARG A 143 -19.03 0.21 27.27
C ARG A 143 -18.53 1.66 27.18
N HIS A 144 -17.50 2.02 27.91
CA HIS A 144 -16.98 3.40 27.88
C HIS A 144 -16.26 3.72 26.57
N TRP A 145 -15.61 2.75 25.95
CA TRP A 145 -15.03 2.93 24.63
C TRP A 145 -16.11 3.06 23.54
N ALA A 146 -17.19 2.28 23.62
CA ALA A 146 -18.37 2.45 22.75
C ALA A 146 -18.99 3.85 22.92
N ASP A 147 -19.23 4.28 24.17
CA ASP A 147 -19.75 5.61 24.50
C ASP A 147 -18.85 6.75 23.97
N ALA A 148 -17.53 6.54 23.91
CA ALA A 148 -16.61 7.52 23.33
C ALA A 148 -16.85 7.75 21.84
N PHE A 149 -17.01 6.68 21.06
CA PHE A 149 -17.33 6.80 19.63
C PHE A 149 -18.71 7.41 19.40
N ASP A 150 -19.72 7.00 20.18
CA ASP A 150 -21.07 7.54 20.07
C ASP A 150 -21.15 9.02 20.46
N THR A 151 -20.44 9.41 21.52
CA THR A 151 -20.30 10.81 21.95
C THR A 151 -19.58 11.64 20.87
N ALA A 152 -18.44 11.15 20.35
CA ALA A 152 -17.71 11.83 19.30
C ALA A 152 -18.55 12.02 18.03
N ARG A 153 -19.28 10.98 17.61
CA ARG A 153 -20.23 11.04 16.48
C ARG A 153 -21.30 12.10 16.74
N SER A 154 -21.90 12.12 17.92
CA SER A 154 -22.94 13.09 18.27
C SER A 154 -22.46 14.54 18.22
N ILE A 155 -21.19 14.81 18.54
CA ILE A 155 -20.63 16.17 18.52
C ILE A 155 -20.22 16.58 17.10
N LEU A 156 -19.50 15.71 16.39
CA LEU A 156 -18.95 16.02 15.07
C LEU A 156 -20.04 16.07 13.99
N GLY A 157 -21.01 15.16 14.04
CA GLY A 157 -22.07 15.07 13.06
C GLY A 157 -23.02 13.92 13.39
N PRO A 158 -24.16 14.19 14.04
CA PRO A 158 -25.16 13.16 14.33
C PRO A 158 -25.55 12.42 13.05
N ASN A 159 -25.36 11.10 13.05
CA ASN A 159 -25.64 10.19 11.93
C ASN A 159 -24.83 10.41 10.63
N THR A 160 -23.81 11.28 10.64
CA THR A 160 -23.00 11.56 9.46
C THR A 160 -21.50 11.37 9.67
N ALA A 161 -21.01 11.55 10.90
CA ALA A 161 -19.59 11.37 11.20
C ALA A 161 -19.20 9.89 11.27
N ILE A 162 -18.17 9.52 10.51
CA ILE A 162 -17.65 8.14 10.40
C ILE A 162 -16.57 7.88 11.44
N MET A 163 -16.81 6.91 12.33
CA MET A 163 -15.92 6.53 13.43
C MET A 163 -14.99 5.39 13.01
N ILE A 164 -13.69 5.62 13.13
CA ILE A 164 -12.64 4.70 12.72
C ILE A 164 -11.66 4.47 13.87
N SER A 165 -11.06 3.28 13.94
CA SER A 165 -10.03 2.96 14.93
C SER A 165 -8.94 2.04 14.38
N GLU A 166 -7.95 1.78 15.22
CA GLU A 166 -6.86 0.83 14.99
C GLU A 166 -7.32 -0.60 15.29
N GLY A 167 -6.86 -1.59 14.53
CA GLY A 167 -7.22 -3.00 14.75
C GLY A 167 -8.65 -3.30 14.32
N GLY A 168 -9.60 -3.25 15.25
CA GLY A 168 -11.02 -3.47 14.98
C GLY A 168 -11.58 -4.73 15.59
N HIS A 169 -11.49 -4.88 16.92
CA HIS A 169 -12.15 -5.97 17.62
C HIS A 169 -13.68 -5.83 17.61
N ASP A 170 -14.37 -6.95 17.71
CA ASP A 170 -15.83 -7.06 17.59
C ASP A 170 -16.63 -6.40 18.73
N ALA A 171 -16.03 -6.20 19.91
CA ALA A 171 -16.72 -5.62 21.07
C ALA A 171 -17.21 -4.16 20.89
N LEU A 172 -16.83 -3.48 19.80
CA LEU A 172 -17.28 -2.12 19.46
C LEU A 172 -18.22 -2.07 18.25
N ILE A 173 -18.60 -3.22 17.69
CA ILE A 173 -19.60 -3.28 16.63
C ILE A 173 -20.90 -2.64 17.13
N GLY A 174 -21.44 -1.71 16.34
CA GLY A 174 -22.61 -0.90 16.67
C GLY A 174 -22.26 0.56 17.03
N SER A 175 -21.06 0.79 17.59
CA SER A 175 -20.55 2.14 17.86
C SER A 175 -19.38 2.54 16.95
N LEU A 176 -18.68 1.56 16.35
CA LEU A 176 -17.55 1.77 15.43
C LEU A 176 -17.93 1.43 13.98
N ASP A 177 -17.65 2.32 13.03
CA ASP A 177 -18.00 2.14 11.61
C ASP A 177 -16.93 1.36 10.84
N GLY A 178 -15.65 1.54 11.17
CA GLY A 178 -14.57 0.80 10.53
C GLY A 178 -13.24 0.80 11.28
N ALA A 179 -12.31 -0.03 10.82
CA ALA A 179 -11.01 -0.16 11.48
C ALA A 179 -9.87 -0.60 10.56
N GLN A 180 -8.66 -0.20 10.92
CA GLN A 180 -7.42 -0.66 10.29
C GLN A 180 -7.07 -2.08 10.77
N SER A 181 -7.54 -3.10 10.03
CA SER A 181 -7.50 -4.51 10.42
C SER A 181 -6.09 -5.11 10.34
N ASP A 182 -5.29 -4.88 11.39
CA ASP A 182 -3.91 -5.36 11.45
C ASP A 182 -3.81 -6.89 11.44
N HIS A 183 -3.18 -7.42 10.39
CA HIS A 183 -2.82 -8.83 10.28
C HIS A 183 -1.36 -9.03 10.64
N TYR A 184 -1.06 -10.10 11.38
CA TYR A 184 0.32 -10.47 11.72
C TYR A 184 0.66 -11.84 11.15
N ALA A 185 1.92 -12.04 10.75
CA ALA A 185 2.44 -13.36 10.42
C ALA A 185 2.39 -14.28 11.66
N VAL A 186 2.18 -15.58 11.46
CA VAL A 186 2.10 -16.56 12.57
C VAL A 186 3.39 -16.67 13.39
N ALA A 187 4.54 -16.40 12.78
CA ALA A 187 5.82 -16.26 13.48
C ALA A 187 5.80 -15.09 14.50
N GLY A 188 4.90 -14.12 14.33
CA GLY A 188 4.58 -13.09 15.33
C GLY A 188 4.16 -13.67 16.68
N TRP A 189 3.49 -14.82 16.64
CA TRP A 189 2.86 -15.50 17.76
C TRP A 189 3.69 -16.67 18.30
N GLY A 190 4.91 -16.86 17.80
CA GLY A 190 5.76 -18.00 18.16
C GLY A 190 5.34 -19.33 17.54
N ILE A 191 4.42 -19.31 16.58
CA ILE A 191 3.95 -20.50 15.85
C ILE A 191 4.88 -20.75 14.66
N GLN A 192 5.37 -21.99 14.53
CA GLN A 192 6.28 -22.42 13.47
C GLN A 192 5.61 -23.25 12.37
N GLU A 193 4.30 -23.48 12.50
CA GLU A 193 3.51 -24.26 11.54
C GLU A 193 3.18 -23.47 10.27
N THR A 194 2.82 -24.21 9.21
CA THR A 194 2.29 -23.60 8.00
C THR A 194 0.93 -22.97 8.29
N ALA A 195 0.78 -21.69 7.97
CA ALA A 195 -0.48 -20.98 8.15
C ALA A 195 -0.71 -19.99 7.02
N GLN A 196 -1.99 -19.72 6.78
CA GLN A 196 -2.43 -18.74 5.80
C GLN A 196 -3.29 -17.67 6.45
N ARG A 197 -3.30 -16.48 5.84
CA ARG A 197 -4.24 -15.44 6.23
C ARG A 197 -5.63 -15.86 5.74
N VAL A 198 -6.57 -15.94 6.67
CA VAL A 198 -7.95 -16.37 6.46
C VAL A 198 -8.87 -15.28 7.02
N PRO A 199 -9.91 -14.85 6.29
CA PRO A 199 -10.77 -13.72 6.69
C PRO A 199 -11.80 -14.11 7.77
N TRP A 200 -11.35 -14.71 8.89
CA TRP A 200 -12.24 -15.17 9.97
C TRP A 200 -13.07 -14.05 10.58
N HIS A 201 -12.45 -12.88 10.76
CA HIS A 201 -13.15 -11.71 11.30
C HIS A 201 -14.23 -11.23 10.32
N ASP A 202 -13.90 -11.17 9.04
CA ASP A 202 -14.80 -10.73 7.98
C ASP A 202 -16.04 -11.62 7.91
N ILE A 203 -15.88 -12.94 7.95
CA ILE A 203 -17.01 -13.90 7.90
C ILE A 203 -18.08 -13.57 8.96
N VAL A 204 -17.70 -13.05 10.13
CA VAL A 204 -18.61 -12.76 11.24
C VAL A 204 -19.07 -11.29 11.26
N SER A 205 -18.19 -10.37 10.88
CA SER A 205 -18.40 -8.92 11.00
C SER A 205 -18.79 -8.22 9.70
N HIS A 206 -18.82 -8.93 8.56
CA HIS A 206 -19.14 -8.33 7.25
C HIS A 206 -20.48 -7.60 7.32
N GLN A 207 -20.57 -6.43 6.67
CA GLN A 207 -21.70 -5.49 6.72
C GLN A 207 -21.98 -4.81 8.08
N LYS A 208 -21.32 -5.21 9.17
CA LYS A 208 -21.50 -4.60 10.50
C LYS A 208 -20.40 -3.58 10.83
N MET A 209 -19.20 -3.78 10.29
CA MET A 209 -18.05 -2.91 10.47
C MET A 209 -17.11 -3.05 9.26
N ALA A 210 -16.65 -1.93 8.71
CA ALA A 210 -15.74 -1.93 7.57
C ALA A 210 -14.30 -2.21 8.02
N LEU A 211 -13.71 -3.30 7.54
CA LEU A 211 -12.29 -3.60 7.77
C LEU A 211 -11.46 -3.07 6.61
N PHE A 212 -10.41 -2.31 6.93
CA PHE A 212 -9.51 -1.74 5.93
C PHE A 212 -8.31 -2.67 5.69
N ALA A 213 -8.34 -3.33 4.53
CA ALA A 213 -7.27 -4.16 3.98
C ALA A 213 -6.59 -5.06 5.03
N GLY A 214 -5.26 -5.20 5.00
CA GLY A 214 -4.48 -5.92 6.02
C GLY A 214 -4.01 -5.04 7.19
N GLY A 215 -4.60 -3.85 7.38
CA GLY A 215 -4.12 -2.86 8.34
C GLY A 215 -2.80 -2.21 7.90
N LEU A 216 -2.00 -1.74 8.86
CA LEU A 216 -0.76 -1.02 8.54
C LEU A 216 0.28 -1.96 7.91
N ALA A 217 0.89 -1.54 6.80
CA ALA A 217 1.79 -2.39 6.03
C ALA A 217 3.04 -2.85 6.80
N ASP A 218 3.60 -2.01 7.66
CA ASP A 218 4.76 -2.35 8.48
C ASP A 218 4.43 -3.46 9.48
N ARG A 219 3.19 -3.49 10.00
CA ARG A 219 2.66 -4.56 10.84
C ARG A 219 2.37 -5.81 10.04
N TYR A 220 1.72 -5.64 8.89
CA TYR A 220 1.39 -6.74 7.99
C TYR A 220 2.60 -7.56 7.55
N GLN A 221 3.69 -6.86 7.18
CA GLN A 221 4.94 -7.50 6.73
C GLN A 221 5.86 -7.91 7.89
N ARG A 222 5.52 -7.57 9.14
CA ARG A 222 6.40 -7.81 10.28
C ARG A 222 6.60 -9.31 10.49
N ARG A 223 7.85 -9.74 10.44
CA ARG A 223 8.25 -11.17 10.53
C ARG A 223 7.64 -12.04 9.39
N ASP A 224 7.22 -11.41 8.30
CA ASP A 224 6.88 -12.05 7.03
C ASP A 224 8.12 -12.00 6.12
N SER A 225 8.43 -13.08 5.41
CA SER A 225 9.60 -13.19 4.53
C SER A 225 9.35 -12.66 3.12
N THR A 226 8.13 -12.27 2.76
CA THR A 226 7.68 -12.11 1.37
C THR A 226 7.53 -10.66 0.87
N ASN A 227 8.01 -9.66 1.61
CA ASN A 227 7.85 -8.22 1.28
C ASN A 227 6.39 -7.85 0.95
N SER A 228 5.51 -8.03 1.95
CA SER A 228 4.06 -8.15 1.78
C SER A 228 3.26 -6.91 2.17
N GLY A 229 3.88 -5.72 2.19
CA GLY A 229 3.22 -4.46 2.56
C GLY A 229 2.21 -3.91 1.52
N TYR A 230 1.91 -2.61 1.60
CA TYR A 230 0.97 -1.93 0.70
C TYR A 230 1.24 -2.26 -0.77
N ALA A 231 0.16 -2.42 -1.55
CA ALA A 231 0.17 -2.78 -2.97
C ALA A 231 0.90 -4.09 -3.35
N SER A 232 1.43 -4.85 -2.40
CA SER A 232 1.95 -6.20 -2.69
C SER A 232 0.80 -7.15 -3.03
N ASP A 233 1.06 -8.14 -3.87
CA ASP A 233 0.08 -9.16 -4.24
C ASP A 233 -0.48 -9.88 -3.00
N SER A 234 0.35 -10.18 -1.99
CA SER A 234 -0.15 -10.81 -0.77
C SER A 234 -1.11 -9.91 0.01
N TYR A 235 -0.90 -8.60 0.00
CA TYR A 235 -1.76 -7.63 0.71
C TYR A 235 -3.07 -7.40 -0.06
N LEU A 236 -2.99 -7.25 -1.38
CA LEU A 236 -4.14 -7.10 -2.26
C LEU A 236 -5.03 -8.35 -2.23
N THR A 237 -4.44 -9.54 -2.27
CA THR A 237 -5.16 -10.80 -2.16
C THR A 237 -5.85 -10.96 -0.80
N ASN A 238 -5.19 -10.58 0.30
CA ASN A 238 -5.83 -10.57 1.62
C ASN A 238 -6.99 -9.57 1.71
N THR A 239 -6.84 -8.42 1.05
CA THR A 239 -7.89 -7.39 1.00
C THR A 239 -9.14 -7.91 0.29
N VAL A 240 -8.97 -8.44 -0.93
CA VAL A 240 -10.11 -8.80 -1.78
C VAL A 240 -10.81 -10.08 -1.31
N ILE A 241 -10.10 -11.07 -0.76
CA ILE A 241 -10.72 -12.31 -0.26
C ILE A 241 -11.64 -12.06 0.93
N GLY A 242 -11.34 -11.05 1.77
CA GLY A 242 -12.19 -10.62 2.86
C GLY A 242 -13.34 -9.69 2.44
N GLY A 243 -13.39 -9.24 1.18
CA GLY A 243 -14.31 -8.18 0.76
C GLY A 243 -14.00 -6.83 1.42
N ARG A 244 -12.75 -6.61 1.84
CA ARG A 244 -12.30 -5.43 2.59
C ARG A 244 -12.12 -4.21 1.70
N ASN A 245 -12.19 -3.02 2.31
CA ASN A 245 -11.84 -1.79 1.61
C ASN A 245 -10.31 -1.69 1.44
N PRO A 246 -9.80 -1.34 0.24
CA PRO A 246 -8.36 -1.19 0.01
C PRO A 246 -7.75 -0.03 0.79
N MET A 247 -6.47 -0.17 1.13
CA MET A 247 -5.68 0.82 1.86
C MET A 247 -4.29 0.97 1.23
N SER A 248 -3.69 2.16 1.34
CA SER A 248 -2.33 2.46 0.85
C SER A 248 -1.57 3.39 1.81
N ASP A 249 -0.28 3.53 1.57
CA ASP A 249 0.72 4.40 2.23
C ASP A 249 0.44 5.92 2.21
N GLY A 250 -0.66 6.37 1.60
CA GLY A 250 -1.13 7.76 1.65
C GLY A 250 -1.42 8.40 0.29
N PRO A 251 -1.82 9.68 0.27
CA PRO A 251 -2.06 10.41 -0.96
C PRO A 251 -0.76 10.57 -1.74
N PHE A 252 -0.87 10.66 -3.07
CA PHE A 252 0.28 10.84 -3.97
C PHE A 252 1.25 9.62 -3.97
N SER A 253 0.74 8.41 -3.84
CA SER A 253 1.53 7.19 -4.08
C SER A 253 1.05 6.50 -5.34
N ILE A 254 1.99 5.98 -6.14
CA ILE A 254 1.65 5.08 -7.25
C ILE A 254 0.93 3.83 -6.70
N ASN A 255 1.30 3.37 -5.50
CA ASN A 255 0.62 2.25 -4.84
C ASN A 255 -0.86 2.56 -4.60
N ALA A 256 -1.20 3.80 -4.24
CA ALA A 256 -2.58 4.21 -4.04
C ALA A 256 -3.37 4.18 -5.36
N ILE A 257 -2.76 4.67 -6.46
CA ILE A 257 -3.38 4.66 -7.79
C ILE A 257 -3.62 3.22 -8.26
N LEU A 258 -2.59 2.37 -8.23
CA LEU A 258 -2.68 0.99 -8.72
C LEU A 258 -3.63 0.16 -7.87
N THR A 259 -3.61 0.35 -6.55
CA THR A 259 -4.55 -0.32 -5.64
C THR A 259 -5.99 0.12 -5.92
N TYR A 260 -6.22 1.42 -6.12
CA TYR A 260 -7.54 1.96 -6.44
C TYR A 260 -8.04 1.46 -7.80
N TRP A 261 -7.20 1.52 -8.84
CA TRP A 261 -7.55 1.06 -10.19
C TRP A 261 -7.80 -0.44 -10.26
N LEU A 262 -7.10 -1.24 -9.45
CA LEU A 262 -7.28 -2.69 -9.42
C LEU A 262 -8.51 -3.12 -8.61
N LEU A 263 -8.69 -2.58 -7.40
CA LEU A 263 -9.60 -3.17 -6.42
C LEU A 263 -10.90 -2.40 -6.19
N ASN A 264 -10.96 -1.09 -6.49
CA ASN A 264 -12.09 -0.25 -6.06
C ASN A 264 -13.45 -0.82 -6.47
N ASP A 265 -13.63 -1.13 -7.75
CA ASP A 265 -14.96 -1.45 -8.30
C ASP A 265 -15.47 -2.80 -7.78
N VAL A 266 -14.59 -3.80 -7.65
CA VAL A 266 -14.96 -5.08 -7.05
C VAL A 266 -15.19 -4.96 -5.54
N THR A 267 -14.29 -4.31 -4.81
CA THR A 267 -14.40 -4.21 -3.34
C THR A 267 -15.57 -3.34 -2.90
N GLN A 268 -15.93 -2.31 -3.68
CA GLN A 268 -17.16 -1.56 -3.45
C GLN A 268 -18.37 -2.50 -3.48
N PHE A 269 -18.50 -3.34 -4.51
CA PHE A 269 -19.59 -4.30 -4.57
C PHE A 269 -19.54 -5.31 -3.41
N LEU A 270 -18.37 -5.89 -3.13
CA LEU A 270 -18.22 -6.90 -2.06
C LEU A 270 -18.55 -6.34 -0.68
N ALA A 271 -18.08 -5.13 -0.35
CA ALA A 271 -18.27 -4.51 0.96
C ALA A 271 -19.75 -4.20 1.29
N PHE A 272 -20.58 -3.94 0.27
CA PHE A 272 -22.01 -3.67 0.44
C PHE A 272 -22.90 -4.93 0.40
N ASN A 273 -22.35 -6.11 0.14
CA ASN A 273 -23.11 -7.34 -0.02
C ASN A 273 -22.69 -8.40 1.01
N SER A 274 -23.51 -9.44 1.19
CA SER A 274 -23.27 -10.49 2.18
C SER A 274 -21.98 -11.26 1.87
N PHE A 275 -21.25 -11.68 2.91
CA PHE A 275 -20.22 -12.71 2.82
C PHE A 275 -20.93 -14.04 3.09
N ASP A 276 -21.03 -14.90 2.08
CA ASP A 276 -21.88 -16.09 2.14
C ASP A 276 -21.12 -17.33 2.60
N ASP A 277 -19.90 -17.52 2.07
CA ASP A 277 -19.14 -18.76 2.26
C ASP A 277 -17.64 -18.58 1.99
N LEU A 278 -16.81 -19.36 2.68
CA LEU A 278 -15.37 -19.48 2.43
C LEU A 278 -14.98 -20.96 2.34
N GLN A 279 -14.38 -21.34 1.21
CA GLN A 279 -13.95 -22.72 0.93
C GLN A 279 -12.43 -22.81 0.81
N PHE A 280 -11.85 -23.87 1.38
CA PHE A 280 -10.51 -24.35 1.05
C PHE A 280 -10.61 -25.37 -0.08
N VAL A 281 -10.27 -24.94 -1.30
CA VAL A 281 -10.40 -25.76 -2.51
C VAL A 281 -9.31 -26.84 -2.52
N ASP A 282 -9.67 -28.04 -2.99
CA ASP A 282 -8.80 -29.22 -3.00
C ASP A 282 -8.21 -29.57 -1.62
N ASN A 283 -8.96 -29.26 -0.55
CA ASN A 283 -8.52 -29.46 0.84
C ASN A 283 -7.18 -28.76 1.15
N SER A 284 -6.96 -27.57 0.58
CA SER A 284 -5.74 -26.79 0.77
C SER A 284 -6.01 -25.38 1.30
N ILE A 285 -5.39 -25.03 2.44
CA ILE A 285 -5.48 -23.69 3.03
C ILE A 285 -4.86 -22.60 2.14
N ASP A 286 -4.03 -23.00 1.17
CA ASP A 286 -3.41 -22.13 0.18
C ASP A 286 -4.39 -21.71 -0.91
N ARG A 287 -5.48 -22.47 -1.14
CA ARG A 287 -6.42 -22.26 -2.23
C ARG A 287 -7.77 -21.88 -1.65
N GLN A 288 -8.06 -20.59 -1.67
CA GLN A 288 -9.25 -20.05 -1.02
C GLN A 288 -10.26 -19.58 -2.06
N LYS A 289 -11.54 -19.83 -1.79
CA LYS A 289 -12.66 -19.30 -2.57
C LYS A 289 -13.70 -18.70 -1.64
N ALA A 290 -13.91 -17.39 -1.73
CA ALA A 290 -14.98 -16.70 -1.03
C ALA A 290 -16.16 -16.43 -1.97
N THR A 291 -17.38 -16.52 -1.44
CA THR A 291 -18.63 -16.25 -2.16
C THR A 291 -19.39 -15.13 -1.47
N PHE A 292 -19.95 -14.22 -2.26
CA PHE A 292 -20.66 -13.03 -1.78
C PHE A 292 -21.97 -12.82 -2.53
N ALA A 293 -22.82 -11.97 -1.94
CA ALA A 293 -24.04 -11.45 -2.55
C ALA A 293 -25.06 -12.54 -2.94
N ASN A 294 -25.26 -13.53 -2.08
CA ASN A 294 -26.07 -14.72 -2.33
C ASN A 294 -25.61 -15.47 -3.60
N GLY A 295 -24.31 -15.70 -3.72
CA GLY A 295 -23.71 -16.42 -4.85
C GLY A 295 -23.45 -15.61 -6.11
N LYS A 296 -23.73 -14.30 -6.13
CA LYS A 296 -23.56 -13.45 -7.32
C LYS A 296 -22.14 -12.91 -7.51
N ALA A 297 -21.28 -13.04 -6.51
CA ALA A 297 -19.88 -12.67 -6.61
C ALA A 297 -18.97 -13.73 -6.00
N THR A 298 -17.78 -13.89 -6.58
CA THR A 298 -16.79 -14.87 -6.14
C THR A 298 -15.39 -14.28 -6.15
N VAL A 299 -14.57 -14.67 -5.18
CA VAL A 299 -13.15 -14.34 -5.12
C VAL A 299 -12.35 -15.63 -4.96
N TRP A 300 -11.52 -15.95 -5.95
CA TRP A 300 -10.54 -17.03 -5.90
C TRP A 300 -9.19 -16.45 -5.53
N ALA A 301 -8.48 -17.04 -4.57
CA ALA A 301 -7.20 -16.55 -4.08
C ALA A 301 -6.20 -17.71 -3.93
N ASN A 302 -5.03 -17.57 -4.55
CA ASN A 302 -3.90 -18.47 -4.36
C ASN A 302 -2.92 -17.85 -3.37
N ARG A 303 -2.70 -18.47 -2.22
CA ARG A 303 -1.68 -18.10 -1.25
C ARG A 303 -0.50 -19.08 -1.20
N GLY A 304 -0.59 -20.16 -1.97
CA GLY A 304 0.45 -21.17 -2.09
C GLY A 304 1.58 -20.73 -3.00
N LYS A 305 2.74 -21.39 -2.87
CA LYS A 305 3.94 -21.07 -3.66
C LYS A 305 3.78 -21.41 -5.15
N MET A 306 3.02 -22.45 -5.44
CA MET A 306 2.85 -22.94 -6.81
C MET A 306 1.69 -22.24 -7.51
N PRO A 307 1.80 -21.94 -8.82
CA PRO A 307 0.67 -21.46 -9.60
C PRO A 307 -0.53 -22.42 -9.52
N TRP A 308 -1.74 -21.87 -9.51
CA TRP A 308 -2.99 -22.61 -9.40
C TRP A 308 -3.93 -22.27 -10.56
N THR A 309 -4.18 -23.25 -11.42
CA THR A 309 -5.14 -23.14 -12.53
C THR A 309 -6.55 -23.42 -12.02
N ILE A 310 -7.41 -22.39 -12.02
CA ILE A 310 -8.79 -22.47 -11.51
C ILE A 310 -9.80 -22.82 -12.61
N ASN A 311 -9.43 -22.59 -13.87
CA ASN A 311 -10.15 -22.99 -15.08
C ASN A 311 -9.15 -22.96 -16.28
N PRO A 312 -9.52 -23.46 -17.48
CA PRO A 312 -8.59 -23.55 -18.61
C PRO A 312 -7.88 -22.24 -19.00
N ASP A 313 -8.52 -21.10 -18.76
CA ASP A 313 -8.04 -19.78 -19.19
C ASP A 313 -7.39 -18.96 -18.06
N THR A 314 -7.47 -19.43 -16.80
CA THR A 314 -7.05 -18.65 -15.63
C THR A 314 -6.11 -19.45 -14.74
N THR A 315 -4.87 -18.97 -14.67
CA THR A 315 -3.86 -19.44 -13.70
C THR A 315 -3.51 -18.31 -12.74
N LEU A 316 -3.62 -18.58 -11.44
CA LEU A 316 -3.28 -17.67 -10.36
C LEU A 316 -1.84 -17.94 -9.91
N PRO A 317 -0.90 -16.97 -10.01
CA PRO A 317 0.43 -17.10 -9.42
C PRO A 317 0.34 -17.12 -7.88
N GLN A 318 1.47 -17.29 -7.18
CA GLN A 318 1.48 -17.06 -5.73
C GLN A 318 0.96 -15.65 -5.42
N PHE A 319 -0.01 -15.57 -4.52
CA PHE A 319 -0.76 -14.34 -4.19
C PHE A 319 -1.57 -13.75 -5.35
N GLY A 320 -1.84 -14.54 -6.39
CA GLY A 320 -2.81 -14.20 -7.42
C GLY A 320 -4.26 -14.35 -6.95
N PHE A 321 -5.16 -13.60 -7.57
CA PHE A 321 -6.59 -13.71 -7.32
C PHE A 321 -7.42 -13.47 -8.59
N LEU A 322 -8.67 -13.96 -8.58
CA LEU A 322 -9.71 -13.55 -9.52
C LEU A 322 -10.97 -13.22 -8.72
N ALA A 323 -11.34 -11.93 -8.73
CA ALA A 323 -12.59 -11.43 -8.18
C ALA A 323 -13.56 -11.12 -9.32
N SER A 324 -14.78 -11.66 -9.24
CA SER A 324 -15.86 -11.43 -10.21
C SER A 324 -17.13 -11.02 -9.48
N THR A 325 -17.72 -9.92 -9.93
CA THR A 325 -19.03 -9.41 -9.50
C THR A 325 -19.92 -9.26 -10.73
N PRO A 326 -21.22 -8.97 -10.59
CA PRO A 326 -22.10 -8.75 -11.74
C PRO A 326 -21.64 -7.66 -12.70
N ASN A 327 -20.94 -6.64 -12.19
CA ASN A 327 -20.60 -5.43 -12.95
C ASN A 327 -19.09 -5.16 -13.04
N ALA A 328 -18.25 -5.97 -12.40
CA ALA A 328 -16.81 -5.75 -12.37
C ALA A 328 -16.03 -7.06 -12.25
N LYS A 329 -14.80 -7.04 -12.78
CA LYS A 329 -13.79 -8.08 -12.56
C LYS A 329 -12.48 -7.43 -12.15
N ALA A 330 -11.73 -8.09 -11.29
CA ALA A 330 -10.36 -7.71 -10.96
C ALA A 330 -9.53 -8.96 -10.77
N ALA A 331 -8.29 -8.95 -11.26
CA ALA A 331 -7.46 -10.15 -11.22
C ALA A 331 -5.98 -9.83 -11.13
N ILE A 332 -5.27 -10.73 -10.44
CA ILE A 332 -3.83 -10.93 -10.56
C ILE A 332 -3.64 -12.37 -11.05
N VAL A 333 -3.21 -12.52 -12.29
CA VAL A 333 -3.12 -13.81 -13.00
C VAL A 333 -1.76 -13.98 -13.64
N GLN A 334 -1.49 -15.17 -14.15
CA GLN A 334 -0.30 -15.51 -14.90
C GLN A 334 -0.66 -15.66 -16.39
N ILE A 335 -0.04 -14.85 -17.24
CA ILE A 335 -0.14 -14.95 -18.71
C ILE A 335 1.27 -15.18 -19.24
N ASN A 336 1.48 -16.24 -20.03
CA ASN A 336 2.80 -16.60 -20.58
C ASN A 336 3.91 -16.68 -19.51
N GLY A 337 3.60 -17.22 -18.32
CA GLY A 337 4.58 -17.29 -17.22
C GLY A 337 4.76 -16.00 -16.41
N LYS A 338 4.23 -14.87 -16.89
CA LYS A 338 4.37 -13.56 -16.24
C LYS A 338 3.14 -13.22 -15.41
N SER A 339 3.35 -12.76 -14.18
CA SER A 339 2.27 -12.19 -13.37
C SER A 339 1.86 -10.83 -13.92
N VAL A 340 0.55 -10.63 -14.11
CA VAL A 340 -0.06 -9.39 -14.58
C VAL A 340 -1.30 -9.09 -13.76
N ALA A 341 -1.72 -7.83 -13.74
CA ALA A 341 -2.95 -7.42 -13.09
C ALA A 341 -3.88 -6.70 -14.05
N TYR A 342 -5.19 -6.85 -13.87
CA TYR A 342 -6.19 -6.08 -14.60
C TYR A 342 -7.46 -5.91 -13.80
N ALA A 343 -8.24 -4.88 -14.12
CA ALA A 343 -9.61 -4.72 -13.65
C ALA A 343 -10.49 -4.20 -14.79
N MET A 344 -11.74 -4.64 -14.83
CA MET A 344 -12.67 -4.33 -15.91
C MET A 344 -14.06 -4.03 -15.37
N THR A 345 -14.69 -3.01 -15.92
CA THR A 345 -16.11 -2.68 -15.81
C THR A 345 -16.65 -2.40 -17.22
N PRO A 346 -17.97 -2.27 -17.44
CA PRO A 346 -18.51 -1.93 -18.77
C PRO A 346 -17.90 -0.66 -19.40
N ASN A 347 -17.43 0.28 -18.58
CA ASN A 347 -16.94 1.58 -19.03
C ASN A 347 -15.46 1.83 -18.74
N SER A 348 -14.74 0.87 -18.16
CA SER A 348 -13.31 1.07 -17.89
C SER A 348 -12.53 -0.24 -17.85
N THR A 349 -11.27 -0.17 -18.25
CA THR A 349 -10.33 -1.28 -18.16
C THR A 349 -8.98 -0.78 -17.66
N TYR A 350 -8.54 -1.30 -16.54
CA TYR A 350 -7.19 -1.12 -16.02
C TYR A 350 -6.33 -2.34 -16.38
N ILE A 351 -5.11 -2.09 -16.84
CA ILE A 351 -4.12 -3.12 -17.17
C ILE A 351 -2.78 -2.75 -16.53
N ASP A 352 -2.12 -3.74 -15.96
CA ASP A 352 -0.75 -3.67 -15.48
C ASP A 352 0.06 -4.89 -15.91
N THR A 353 0.91 -4.68 -16.90
CA THR A 353 1.90 -5.67 -17.33
C THR A 353 3.12 -5.73 -16.41
N ARG A 354 3.14 -4.94 -15.33
CA ARG A 354 4.24 -4.82 -14.37
C ARG A 354 5.58 -4.46 -15.03
N PRO A 355 5.63 -3.42 -15.88
CA PRO A 355 6.89 -2.96 -16.44
C PRO A 355 7.79 -2.43 -15.34
N THR A 356 9.09 -2.37 -15.60
CA THR A 356 10.01 -1.61 -14.74
C THR A 356 9.59 -0.15 -14.77
N ARG A 357 9.05 0.34 -13.65
CA ARG A 357 8.55 1.72 -13.56
C ARG A 357 9.71 2.70 -13.48
N ILE A 358 9.59 3.77 -14.23
CA ILE A 358 10.33 5.02 -14.08
C ILE A 358 9.61 5.77 -12.94
N ASN A 359 10.29 6.54 -12.09
CA ASN A 359 9.55 7.29 -11.06
C ASN A 359 8.69 8.38 -11.69
N PRO A 360 7.39 8.43 -11.41
CA PRO A 360 6.56 9.57 -11.80
C PRO A 360 6.98 10.86 -11.14
N TYR A 361 7.35 10.82 -9.86
CA TYR A 361 7.96 11.96 -9.19
C TYR A 361 9.32 12.28 -9.76
N GLY A 362 9.95 11.39 -10.53
CA GLY A 362 11.20 11.69 -11.23
C GLY A 362 11.10 12.73 -12.33
N LEU A 363 9.88 13.06 -12.75
CA LEU A 363 9.62 14.24 -13.56
C LEU A 363 9.70 15.53 -12.73
N ALA A 364 9.54 15.47 -11.41
CA ALA A 364 9.70 16.59 -10.45
C ALA A 364 10.92 16.45 -9.49
N CYS A 365 11.48 15.25 -9.38
CA CYS A 365 12.53 14.83 -8.48
C CYS A 365 13.77 14.72 -9.33
N SER A 366 14.72 15.55 -9.00
CA SER A 366 15.83 15.85 -9.89
C SER A 366 16.90 14.77 -9.90
N PHE A 367 16.64 13.53 -9.43
CA PHE A 367 17.67 12.50 -9.24
C PHE A 367 17.20 11.11 -9.70
N GLY A 368 17.46 10.80 -10.97
CA GLY A 368 17.26 9.51 -11.61
C GLY A 368 18.36 8.49 -11.25
N ALA A 369 17.98 7.22 -11.15
CA ALA A 369 18.93 6.11 -11.11
C ALA A 369 18.31 4.84 -11.70
N GLU A 370 18.97 4.23 -12.69
CA GLU A 370 18.50 3.06 -13.41
C GLU A 370 19.60 1.98 -13.48
N PRO A 371 19.34 0.75 -13.02
CA PRO A 371 20.26 -0.36 -13.22
C PRO A 371 20.14 -0.88 -14.66
N VAL A 372 21.26 -0.98 -15.36
CA VAL A 372 21.35 -1.51 -16.73
C VAL A 372 22.47 -2.54 -16.84
N ASN A 373 22.45 -3.33 -17.92
CA ASN A 373 23.50 -4.30 -18.24
C ASN A 373 23.80 -5.31 -17.12
N PHE A 374 22.75 -5.81 -16.46
CA PHE A 374 22.89 -6.82 -15.42
C PHE A 374 23.39 -8.14 -16.01
N ARG A 375 24.58 -8.58 -15.62
CA ARG A 375 25.22 -9.78 -16.19
C ARG A 375 25.84 -10.67 -15.12
N LYS A 376 25.71 -11.97 -15.33
CA LYS A 376 26.42 -13.01 -14.58
C LYS A 376 27.84 -13.12 -15.13
N ILE A 377 28.84 -12.99 -14.25
CA ILE A 377 30.24 -13.29 -14.60
C ILE A 377 30.51 -14.77 -14.33
N ASN A 378 30.10 -15.26 -13.17
CA ASN A 378 30.04 -16.68 -12.80
C ASN A 378 29.02 -16.89 -11.66
N ASP A 379 28.89 -18.10 -11.10
CA ASP A 379 27.95 -18.42 -10.01
C ASP A 379 28.18 -17.67 -8.68
N LEU A 380 29.32 -17.01 -8.52
CA LEU A 380 29.65 -16.25 -7.33
C LEU A 380 29.80 -14.75 -7.62
N LYS A 381 29.67 -14.33 -8.88
CA LYS A 381 29.99 -12.96 -9.26
C LYS A 381 29.06 -12.38 -10.32
N TYR A 382 28.53 -11.20 -10.03
CA TYR A 382 27.68 -10.42 -10.93
C TYR A 382 28.23 -9.02 -11.10
N ALA A 383 27.89 -8.42 -12.25
CA ALA A 383 28.16 -7.02 -12.51
C ALA A 383 26.94 -6.35 -13.13
N PHE A 384 26.77 -5.07 -12.84
CA PHE A 384 25.79 -4.22 -13.51
C PHE A 384 26.24 -2.77 -13.46
N GLN A 385 25.55 -1.94 -14.23
CA GLN A 385 25.79 -0.51 -14.31
C GLN A 385 24.60 0.23 -13.72
N ILE A 386 24.86 1.36 -13.05
CA ILE A 386 23.82 2.31 -12.67
C ILE A 386 24.01 3.56 -13.50
N ASN A 387 22.96 3.94 -14.23
CA ASN A 387 22.85 5.24 -14.90
C ASN A 387 22.18 6.23 -13.95
N TRP A 388 22.87 7.32 -13.62
CA TRP A 388 22.35 8.42 -12.81
C TRP A 388 21.95 9.59 -13.71
N ASP A 389 20.84 10.25 -13.40
CA ASP A 389 20.38 11.44 -14.15
C ASP A 389 19.94 12.54 -13.18
N PHE A 390 20.82 13.51 -12.94
CA PHE A 390 20.62 14.58 -11.97
C PHE A 390 20.22 15.88 -12.66
N LYS A 391 18.98 16.35 -12.47
CA LYS A 391 18.46 17.62 -12.98
C LYS A 391 18.83 18.84 -12.13
N LYS A 392 19.29 18.63 -10.89
CA LYS A 392 19.83 19.69 -10.01
C LYS A 392 20.94 19.11 -9.13
N GLN A 393 21.46 19.87 -8.19
CA GLN A 393 22.41 19.37 -7.19
C GLN A 393 21.72 18.41 -6.18
N ALA A 394 22.27 17.20 -5.99
CA ALA A 394 21.69 16.16 -5.12
C ALA A 394 21.95 16.39 -3.63
N SER A 395 23.15 16.83 -3.28
CA SER A 395 23.53 17.11 -1.91
C SER A 395 24.66 18.14 -1.87
N THR A 396 24.69 18.96 -0.82
CA THR A 396 25.84 19.80 -0.48
C THR A 396 26.83 19.07 0.45
N ARG A 397 26.40 17.94 1.02
CA ARG A 397 27.16 17.12 1.97
C ARG A 397 27.78 15.92 1.28
N GLU A 398 28.82 15.36 1.90
CA GLU A 398 29.41 14.10 1.47
C GLU A 398 28.34 13.02 1.29
N THR A 399 28.38 12.37 0.14
CA THR A 399 27.38 11.40 -0.30
C THR A 399 28.11 10.18 -0.83
N LEU A 400 27.73 9.01 -0.32
CA LEU A 400 28.30 7.73 -0.70
C LEU A 400 27.25 6.84 -1.34
N HIS A 401 27.72 5.92 -2.18
CA HIS A 401 26.92 4.81 -2.67
C HIS A 401 26.64 3.82 -1.54
N PHE A 402 25.52 3.13 -1.64
CA PHE A 402 25.31 1.87 -0.93
C PHE A 402 24.77 0.83 -1.92
N ILE A 403 25.27 -0.40 -1.80
CA ILE A 403 24.79 -1.57 -2.54
C ILE A 403 24.51 -2.66 -1.50
N HIS A 404 23.25 -2.91 -1.24
CA HIS A 404 22.78 -3.86 -0.22
C HIS A 404 22.28 -5.13 -0.88
N ILE A 405 22.80 -6.26 -0.44
CA ILE A 405 22.34 -7.58 -0.87
C ILE A 405 21.52 -8.17 0.27
N CYS A 406 20.21 -8.21 0.06
CA CYS A 406 19.24 -8.52 1.10
C CYS A 406 18.77 -9.97 1.01
N HIS A 407 18.62 -10.62 2.16
CA HIS A 407 18.10 -11.98 2.27
C HIS A 407 17.25 -12.15 3.55
N PRO A 408 16.14 -12.91 3.52
CA PRO A 408 15.25 -13.08 4.67
C PRO A 408 15.93 -13.58 5.96
N SER A 409 16.99 -14.40 5.82
CA SER A 409 17.74 -14.97 6.95
C SER A 409 18.55 -13.93 7.74
N SER A 410 18.78 -12.73 7.19
CA SER A 410 19.49 -11.68 7.92
C SER A 410 18.72 -11.26 9.16
N LYS A 411 19.45 -11.14 10.28
CA LYS A 411 18.93 -10.63 11.57
C LYS A 411 18.79 -9.11 11.59
N ASN A 412 19.35 -8.41 10.60
CA ASN A 412 19.24 -6.96 10.49
C ASN A 412 17.79 -6.57 10.13
N THR A 413 17.28 -5.48 10.71
CA THR A 413 15.96 -4.91 10.40
C THR A 413 15.79 -4.59 8.92
N ASP A 414 16.88 -4.19 8.25
CA ASP A 414 16.90 -3.86 6.83
C ASP A 414 17.18 -5.07 5.91
N LYS A 415 17.31 -6.26 6.50
CA LYS A 415 17.56 -7.55 5.85
C LYS A 415 18.83 -7.64 5.00
N ILE A 416 19.76 -6.70 5.19
CA ILE A 416 21.06 -6.70 4.53
C ILE A 416 21.88 -7.89 5.04
N LEU A 417 22.33 -8.74 4.13
CA LEU A 417 23.21 -9.87 4.44
C LEU A 417 24.66 -9.52 4.16
N PHE A 418 24.94 -8.94 2.99
CA PHE A 418 26.26 -8.46 2.60
C PHE A 418 26.14 -7.27 1.63
N TYR A 419 27.29 -6.74 1.20
CA TYR A 419 27.37 -5.52 0.41
C TYR A 419 27.98 -5.78 -0.96
N GLY A 420 27.43 -5.13 -1.99
CA GLY A 420 28.10 -5.01 -3.27
C GLY A 420 29.14 -3.88 -3.24
N LYS A 421 30.00 -3.83 -4.26
CA LYS A 421 31.07 -2.84 -4.38
C LYS A 421 30.89 -1.97 -5.61
N VAL A 422 31.20 -0.68 -5.48
CA VAL A 422 31.36 0.23 -6.61
C VAL A 422 32.80 0.08 -7.08
N VAL A 423 33.00 -0.41 -8.31
CA VAL A 423 34.34 -0.60 -8.89
C VAL A 423 34.83 0.68 -9.54
N GLU A 424 33.90 1.40 -10.18
CA GLU A 424 34.19 2.67 -10.84
C GLU A 424 32.94 3.54 -10.80
N SER A 425 33.12 4.85 -10.60
CA SER A 425 32.02 5.81 -10.63
C SER A 425 32.54 7.18 -11.00
N ASN A 426 31.87 7.84 -11.94
CA ASN A 426 32.12 9.24 -12.27
C ASN A 426 31.08 10.19 -11.63
N LEU A 427 30.31 9.69 -10.64
CA LEU A 427 29.21 10.42 -10.03
C LEU A 427 29.67 11.71 -9.32
N ASP A 428 29.20 12.86 -9.80
CA ASP A 428 29.32 14.15 -9.12
C ASP A 428 27.95 14.61 -8.59
N TYR A 429 27.62 14.22 -7.36
CA TYR A 429 26.35 14.56 -6.70
C TYR A 429 26.18 16.07 -6.40
N LYS A 430 27.23 16.87 -6.59
CA LYS A 430 27.18 18.32 -6.36
C LYS A 430 26.70 19.09 -7.59
N LYS A 431 26.59 18.43 -8.76
CA LYS A 431 26.21 19.06 -10.02
C LYS A 431 25.05 18.33 -10.70
N PRO A 432 24.22 19.05 -11.48
CA PRO A 432 23.36 18.42 -12.46
C PRO A 432 24.22 17.71 -13.54
N GLY A 433 23.75 16.57 -14.03
CA GLY A 433 24.43 15.80 -15.06
C GLY A 433 23.98 14.35 -15.13
N GLN A 434 24.43 13.65 -16.17
CA GLN A 434 24.30 12.20 -16.28
C GLN A 434 25.61 11.54 -15.88
N TYR A 435 25.52 10.51 -15.05
CA TYR A 435 26.68 9.81 -14.51
C TYR A 435 26.47 8.31 -14.57
N ILE A 436 27.56 7.57 -14.40
CA ILE A 436 27.60 6.12 -14.47
C ILE A 436 28.35 5.60 -13.26
N SER A 437 27.89 4.48 -12.72
CA SER A 437 28.62 3.71 -11.72
C SER A 437 28.59 2.23 -12.05
N HIS A 438 29.75 1.60 -12.02
CA HIS A 438 29.92 0.17 -12.27
C HIS A 438 29.96 -0.57 -10.95
N ILE A 439 29.05 -1.53 -10.80
CA ILE A 439 28.83 -2.29 -9.59
C ILE A 439 29.24 -3.73 -9.82
N GLU A 440 29.92 -4.30 -8.83
CA GLU A 440 30.17 -5.73 -8.75
C GLU A 440 29.56 -6.28 -7.45
N ILE A 441 29.11 -7.51 -7.53
CA ILE A 441 28.62 -8.28 -6.39
C ILE A 441 29.38 -9.58 -6.36
N ASP A 442 30.06 -9.82 -5.24
CA ASP A 442 30.70 -11.08 -4.91
C ASP A 442 29.80 -11.81 -3.89
N ILE A 443 29.28 -12.98 -4.26
CA ILE A 443 28.45 -13.83 -3.40
C ILE A 443 29.40 -14.66 -2.52
N PRO A 444 29.31 -14.56 -1.19
CA PRO A 444 30.13 -15.39 -0.30
C PRO A 444 29.86 -16.89 -0.48
N ASP A 445 30.89 -17.72 -0.33
CA ASP A 445 30.76 -19.19 -0.44
C ASP A 445 29.82 -19.79 0.62
N ASP A 446 29.67 -19.11 1.76
CA ASP A 446 28.78 -19.45 2.86
C ASP A 446 27.40 -18.78 2.75
N ALA A 447 27.11 -18.13 1.63
CA ALA A 447 25.80 -17.54 1.39
C ALA A 447 24.70 -18.61 1.52
N PRO A 448 23.62 -18.32 2.28
CA PRO A 448 22.48 -19.22 2.39
C PRO A 448 21.79 -19.42 1.03
N GLU A 449 21.17 -20.58 0.85
CA GLU A 449 20.28 -20.78 -0.30
C GLU A 449 19.03 -19.90 -0.16
N GLY A 450 18.48 -19.47 -1.29
CA GLY A 450 17.27 -18.68 -1.36
C GLY A 450 17.35 -17.48 -2.30
N ASP A 451 16.33 -16.62 -2.20
CA ASP A 451 16.16 -15.47 -3.06
C ASP A 451 16.74 -14.21 -2.43
N TYR A 452 17.53 -13.49 -3.22
CA TYR A 452 18.25 -12.28 -2.87
C TYR A 452 17.71 -11.09 -3.62
N GLU A 453 17.55 -9.97 -2.90
CA GLU A 453 17.26 -8.68 -3.51
C GLU A 453 18.49 -7.76 -3.48
N ILE A 454 18.82 -7.21 -4.65
CA ILE A 454 19.89 -6.22 -4.78
C ILE A 454 19.25 -4.85 -4.68
N ARG A 455 19.63 -4.07 -3.68
CA ARG A 455 19.10 -2.72 -3.46
C ARG A 455 20.23 -1.70 -3.47
N PHE A 456 20.03 -0.54 -4.07
CA PHE A 456 21.07 0.47 -4.16
C PHE A 456 20.54 1.89 -3.92
N GLY A 457 21.47 2.83 -3.74
CA GLY A 457 21.17 4.24 -3.70
C GLY A 457 22.33 5.06 -3.17
N LEU A 458 22.01 6.28 -2.74
CA LEU A 458 22.96 7.23 -2.18
C LEU A 458 22.58 7.60 -0.75
N TRP A 459 23.56 7.78 0.12
CA TRP A 459 23.35 8.18 1.50
C TRP A 459 24.39 9.20 1.97
N THR A 460 24.01 10.00 2.96
CA THR A 460 24.84 11.03 3.57
C THR A 460 25.35 10.54 4.92
N PRO A 461 26.64 10.21 5.08
CA PRO A 461 27.17 9.62 6.30
C PRO A 461 26.89 10.42 7.57
N HIS A 462 27.00 11.74 7.46
CA HIS A 462 26.84 12.64 8.59
C HIS A 462 25.42 12.66 9.18
N SER A 463 24.39 12.52 8.35
CA SER A 463 22.98 12.55 8.79
C SER A 463 22.32 11.17 8.82
N GLY A 464 22.97 10.13 8.31
CA GLY A 464 22.35 8.82 8.06
C GLY A 464 21.22 8.86 7.01
N GLY A 465 21.00 10.01 6.38
CA GLY A 465 19.88 10.25 5.47
C GLY A 465 20.17 9.71 4.07
N ARG A 466 19.19 9.01 3.48
CA ARG A 466 19.25 8.51 2.09
C ARG A 466 18.69 9.55 1.12
N ILE A 467 19.37 9.74 -0.02
CA ILE A 467 18.86 10.58 -1.10
C ILE A 467 17.68 9.86 -1.76
N LYS A 468 16.54 10.55 -1.86
CA LYS A 468 15.37 10.03 -2.57
C LYS A 468 15.67 10.04 -4.06
N LEU A 469 15.68 8.84 -4.66
CA LEU A 469 15.87 8.66 -6.09
C LEU A 469 14.53 8.45 -6.77
N ASN A 470 14.56 8.56 -8.09
CA ASN A 470 13.44 8.23 -8.93
C ASN A 470 13.01 6.77 -8.63
N ASN A 471 13.76 5.73 -8.97
CA ASN A 471 13.18 4.37 -9.00
C ASN A 471 13.09 3.64 -7.64
N THR A 472 12.78 4.34 -6.53
CA THR A 472 12.62 3.73 -5.19
C THR A 472 11.18 3.31 -4.93
N THR A 473 10.97 2.02 -4.67
CA THR A 473 9.65 1.38 -4.49
C THR A 473 9.28 1.16 -3.02
N SER A 474 9.93 1.83 -2.07
CA SER A 474 9.68 1.62 -0.64
C SER A 474 9.82 2.87 0.20
N SER A 475 9.16 2.85 1.37
CA SER A 475 9.23 3.82 2.47
C SER A 475 10.65 4.07 3.03
N PHE A 476 11.69 3.45 2.47
CA PHE A 476 13.08 3.51 2.94
C PHE A 476 14.08 4.10 1.93
N SER A 477 13.62 4.68 0.81
CA SER A 477 14.45 5.36 -0.20
C SER A 477 15.58 4.48 -0.79
N ARG A 478 15.27 3.24 -1.16
CA ARG A 478 16.20 2.31 -1.84
C ARG A 478 15.65 1.92 -3.21
N ALA A 479 16.48 1.97 -4.25
CA ALA A 479 16.14 1.50 -5.58
C ALA A 479 16.44 0.00 -5.72
N LEU A 480 15.66 -0.72 -6.54
CA LEU A 480 15.89 -2.14 -6.82
C LEU A 480 16.90 -2.27 -7.98
N GLY A 481 18.02 -2.96 -7.74
CA GLY A 481 19.08 -3.22 -8.72
C GLY A 481 18.97 -4.55 -9.44
N GLY A 482 18.14 -5.47 -8.93
CA GLY A 482 17.97 -6.81 -9.49
C GLY A 482 17.64 -7.86 -8.42
N ARG A 483 17.46 -9.10 -8.86
CA ARG A 483 17.22 -10.25 -7.98
C ARG A 483 18.00 -11.48 -8.43
N LEU A 484 18.43 -12.29 -7.48
CA LEU A 484 19.19 -13.53 -7.70
C LEU A 484 18.60 -14.65 -6.84
N THR A 485 18.53 -15.88 -7.35
CA THR A 485 18.32 -17.10 -6.55
C THR A 485 19.65 -17.81 -6.42
N VAL A 486 20.01 -18.20 -5.20
CA VAL A 486 21.21 -19.00 -4.87
C VAL A 486 20.76 -20.39 -4.42
N GLN A 487 21.36 -21.42 -5.00
CA GLN A 487 21.13 -22.84 -4.72
C GLN A 487 22.48 -23.57 -4.56
N ARG A 488 22.48 -24.76 -3.99
CA ARG A 488 23.64 -25.65 -3.91
C ARG A 488 23.38 -26.92 -4.70
N GLN A 489 24.30 -27.24 -5.60
CA GLN A 489 24.35 -28.52 -6.30
C GLN A 489 25.74 -29.12 -6.10
N ASP A 490 25.79 -30.34 -5.58
CA ASP A 490 27.04 -31.07 -5.29
C ASP A 490 28.04 -30.24 -4.44
N GLY A 491 27.51 -29.48 -3.48
CA GLY A 491 28.30 -28.62 -2.58
C GLY A 491 28.76 -27.29 -3.18
N LYS A 492 28.53 -27.04 -4.48
CA LYS A 492 28.85 -25.78 -5.16
C LYS A 492 27.63 -24.87 -5.24
N ILE A 493 27.85 -23.57 -5.08
CA ILE A 493 26.81 -22.57 -5.31
C ILE A 493 26.51 -22.50 -6.81
N ILE A 494 25.22 -22.53 -7.13
CA ILE A 494 24.66 -22.15 -8.42
C ILE A 494 23.76 -20.94 -8.16
N SER A 495 24.01 -19.85 -8.89
CA SER A 495 23.18 -18.66 -8.77
C SER A 495 22.56 -18.30 -10.11
N ASN A 496 21.29 -17.93 -10.12
CA ASN A 496 20.59 -17.53 -11.33
C ASN A 496 19.83 -16.23 -11.09
N PRO A 497 19.77 -15.30 -12.07
CA PRO A 497 18.82 -14.21 -11.98
C PRO A 497 17.40 -14.77 -11.86
N ILE A 498 16.58 -14.15 -11.02
CA ILE A 498 15.17 -14.57 -10.91
C ILE A 498 14.45 -14.17 -12.20
N PRO A 499 13.67 -15.05 -12.85
CA PRO A 499 12.77 -14.67 -13.93
C PRO A 499 11.88 -13.50 -13.46
N GLY A 500 12.09 -12.30 -14.01
CA GLY A 500 11.58 -11.04 -13.45
C GLY A 500 12.63 -9.97 -13.15
N VAL A 501 13.93 -10.25 -13.36
CA VAL A 501 14.88 -9.19 -13.82
C VAL A 501 14.26 -8.52 -15.05
N PRO A 502 14.42 -7.20 -15.29
CA PRO A 502 13.81 -6.50 -16.42
C PRO A 502 14.17 -7.14 -17.76
N THR A 503 13.41 -8.17 -18.14
CA THR A 503 13.25 -8.61 -19.51
C THR A 503 12.58 -7.46 -20.22
N GLU A 504 13.04 -7.17 -21.44
CA GLU A 504 12.40 -6.27 -22.39
C GLU A 504 10.89 -6.23 -22.19
N ASN A 505 10.28 -5.03 -22.22
CA ASN A 505 8.85 -4.81 -22.04
C ASN A 505 8.05 -5.62 -23.08
N GLN A 506 7.81 -6.90 -22.80
CA GLN A 506 7.13 -7.83 -23.69
C GLN A 506 5.66 -7.45 -23.79
N ILE A 507 5.14 -7.45 -25.00
CA ILE A 507 3.72 -7.29 -25.28
C ILE A 507 2.98 -8.53 -24.78
N ILE A 508 2.06 -8.33 -23.84
CA ILE A 508 1.19 -9.35 -23.27
C ILE A 508 -0.18 -9.24 -23.93
N ASP A 509 -0.73 -10.39 -24.33
CA ASP A 509 -2.07 -10.52 -24.92
C ASP A 509 -3.08 -10.84 -23.81
N PHE A 510 -4.04 -9.93 -23.58
CA PHE A 510 -5.14 -10.10 -22.62
C PHE A 510 -6.40 -10.68 -23.29
N GLY A 511 -6.31 -11.09 -24.56
CA GLY A 511 -7.43 -11.62 -25.36
C GLY A 511 -8.29 -10.53 -26.00
N PHE A 512 -8.51 -9.40 -25.32
CA PHE A 512 -9.26 -8.26 -25.86
C PHE A 512 -8.38 -7.10 -26.32
N LEU A 513 -7.12 -7.04 -25.86
CA LEU A 513 -6.08 -6.13 -26.35
C LEU A 513 -4.69 -6.69 -25.98
N LYS A 514 -3.64 -6.15 -26.59
CA LYS A 514 -2.24 -6.46 -26.29
C LYS A 514 -1.47 -5.20 -25.90
N THR A 515 -0.61 -5.29 -24.89
CA THR A 515 0.21 -4.16 -24.46
C THR A 515 1.41 -4.59 -23.65
N ASN A 516 2.39 -3.71 -23.51
CA ASN A 516 3.51 -3.83 -22.58
C ASN A 516 3.53 -2.69 -21.52
N GLY A 517 2.43 -1.95 -21.38
CA GLY A 517 2.31 -0.80 -20.47
C GLY A 517 1.50 -1.07 -19.20
N THR A 518 1.32 0.00 -18.41
CA THR A 518 0.33 0.09 -17.33
C THR A 518 -0.55 1.32 -17.58
N PHE A 519 -1.86 1.14 -17.70
CA PHE A 519 -2.79 2.25 -17.93
C PHE A 519 -4.21 1.90 -17.52
N LYS A 520 -5.05 2.93 -17.39
CA LYS A 520 -6.50 2.81 -17.30
C LYS A 520 -7.14 3.42 -18.55
N LEU A 521 -7.92 2.62 -19.26
CA LEU A 521 -8.77 3.02 -20.36
C LEU A 521 -10.18 3.30 -19.81
N VAL A 522 -10.77 4.45 -20.14
CA VAL A 522 -12.09 4.88 -19.66
C VAL A 522 -12.95 5.33 -20.84
N LYS A 523 -14.14 4.75 -20.99
CA LYS A 523 -15.13 5.19 -21.97
C LYS A 523 -15.80 6.46 -21.46
N LEU A 524 -15.68 7.55 -22.20
CA LEU A 524 -16.36 8.81 -21.88
C LEU A 524 -17.75 8.86 -22.53
N ASP A 525 -17.83 8.41 -23.78
CA ASP A 525 -19.05 8.27 -24.58
C ASP A 525 -18.84 7.21 -25.67
N ASP A 526 -19.78 7.06 -26.60
CA ASP A 526 -19.73 6.02 -27.63
C ASP A 526 -18.59 6.17 -28.65
N SER A 527 -17.99 7.35 -28.78
CA SER A 527 -16.89 7.59 -29.72
C SER A 527 -15.63 8.13 -29.06
N THR A 528 -15.65 8.38 -27.74
CA THR A 528 -14.54 8.99 -27.02
C THR A 528 -14.09 8.13 -25.85
N TRP A 529 -12.79 7.87 -25.82
CA TRP A 529 -12.12 7.16 -24.75
C TRP A 529 -10.97 7.99 -24.20
N LEU A 530 -10.63 7.76 -22.93
CA LEU A 530 -9.49 8.33 -22.25
C LEU A 530 -8.54 7.20 -21.87
N LEU A 531 -7.30 7.27 -22.33
CA LEU A 531 -6.23 6.38 -21.89
C LEU A 531 -5.34 7.13 -20.91
N ILE A 532 -5.31 6.69 -19.66
CA ILE A 532 -4.56 7.31 -18.57
C ILE A 532 -3.38 6.39 -18.23
N PRO A 533 -2.14 6.71 -18.64
CA PRO A 533 -0.97 5.96 -18.21
C PRO A 533 -0.83 6.00 -16.70
N ALA A 534 -0.46 4.87 -16.08
CA ALA A 534 -0.08 4.93 -14.68
C ALA A 534 1.19 5.78 -14.54
N PRO A 535 1.27 6.68 -13.55
CA PRO A 535 2.45 7.51 -13.37
C PRO A 535 3.72 6.65 -13.31
N GLY A 536 4.72 7.00 -14.13
CA GLY A 536 5.99 6.27 -14.18
C GLY A 536 6.03 5.06 -15.11
N THR A 537 4.97 4.84 -15.88
CA THR A 537 4.98 3.85 -16.96
C THR A 537 5.99 4.28 -18.03
N PRO A 538 6.90 3.39 -18.49
CA PRO A 538 7.78 3.69 -19.62
C PRO A 538 6.96 3.83 -20.92
N PRO A 539 7.54 4.37 -22.00
CA PRO A 539 6.91 4.31 -23.32
C PRO A 539 6.44 2.90 -23.64
N PHE A 540 5.23 2.80 -24.20
CA PHE A 540 4.54 1.54 -24.36
C PHE A 540 3.66 1.52 -25.60
N GLN A 541 3.33 0.32 -26.02
CA GLN A 541 2.49 0.04 -27.17
C GLN A 541 1.14 -0.51 -26.71
N LEU A 542 0.07 -0.10 -27.38
CA LEU A 542 -1.25 -0.73 -27.32
C LEU A 542 -1.61 -1.26 -28.70
N ILE A 543 -1.93 -2.56 -28.79
CA ILE A 543 -2.54 -3.19 -29.96
C ILE A 543 -3.96 -3.58 -29.57
N ALA A 544 -4.94 -3.01 -30.25
CA ALA A 544 -6.36 -3.18 -29.96
C ALA A 544 -7.15 -3.45 -31.24
N SER A 545 -8.39 -3.88 -31.08
CA SER A 545 -9.36 -4.07 -32.16
C SER A 545 -10.49 -3.05 -32.03
N ALA A 546 -10.87 -2.40 -33.13
CA ALA A 546 -12.00 -1.47 -33.14
C ALA A 546 -13.27 -2.17 -32.64
N THR A 547 -13.54 -3.38 -33.13
CA THR A 547 -14.71 -4.18 -32.73
C THR A 547 -14.58 -4.77 -31.33
N ASN A 548 -13.52 -5.54 -31.05
CA ASN A 548 -13.40 -6.31 -29.82
C ASN A 548 -13.03 -5.45 -28.60
N THR A 549 -12.15 -4.46 -28.77
CA THR A 549 -11.71 -3.61 -27.65
C THR A 549 -12.66 -2.45 -27.41
N PHE A 550 -13.13 -1.78 -28.47
CA PHE A 550 -13.89 -0.54 -28.36
C PHE A 550 -15.39 -0.68 -28.69
N GLY A 551 -15.83 -1.83 -29.23
CA GLY A 551 -17.23 -2.03 -29.62
C GLY A 551 -17.64 -1.22 -30.86
N LEU A 552 -16.67 -0.84 -31.70
CA LEU A 552 -16.86 0.02 -32.87
C LEU A 552 -16.88 -0.79 -34.17
N LYS A 553 -17.24 -0.14 -35.28
CA LYS A 553 -17.19 -0.79 -36.60
C LYS A 553 -15.73 -0.88 -37.10
N PRO A 554 -15.40 -1.88 -37.93
CA PRO A 554 -14.13 -1.87 -38.65
C PRO A 554 -13.97 -0.59 -39.46
N ASN A 555 -12.73 -0.10 -39.60
CA ASN A 555 -12.36 1.14 -40.30
C ASN A 555 -12.85 2.45 -39.66
N THR A 556 -13.43 2.46 -38.46
CA THR A 556 -13.73 3.71 -37.74
C THR A 556 -12.42 4.46 -37.45
N LYS A 557 -12.28 5.69 -37.94
CA LYS A 557 -11.00 6.41 -37.92
C LYS A 557 -10.67 6.88 -36.51
N LEU A 558 -9.47 6.57 -36.03
CA LEU A 558 -8.99 7.04 -34.73
C LEU A 558 -8.19 8.35 -34.85
N ILE A 559 -8.44 9.29 -33.93
CA ILE A 559 -7.61 10.46 -33.65
C ILE A 559 -7.20 10.39 -32.18
N ALA A 560 -5.90 10.50 -31.91
CA ALA A 560 -5.35 10.50 -30.55
C ALA A 560 -4.63 11.83 -30.25
N THR A 561 -4.92 12.44 -29.10
CA THR A 561 -4.31 13.72 -28.67
C THR A 561 -3.90 13.68 -27.22
N ASN A 562 -2.87 14.46 -26.85
CA ASN A 562 -2.42 14.58 -25.46
C ASN A 562 -3.41 15.42 -24.65
N LEU A 563 -3.56 15.07 -23.38
CA LEU A 563 -4.22 15.89 -22.36
C LEU A 563 -3.25 16.09 -21.21
N ASP A 564 -3.07 17.35 -20.83
CA ASP A 564 -2.16 17.81 -19.78
C ASP A 564 -0.75 17.17 -19.89
N PRO A 565 0.01 17.50 -20.94
CA PRO A 565 1.38 17.04 -21.10
C PRO A 565 2.23 17.50 -19.91
N TRP A 566 3.07 16.61 -19.40
CA TRP A 566 3.97 16.91 -18.27
C TRP A 566 5.26 17.59 -18.72
N THR A 567 5.61 17.47 -19.99
CA THR A 567 6.83 18.04 -20.59
C THR A 567 6.53 18.62 -21.96
N ASP A 568 7.30 19.64 -22.34
CA ASP A 568 7.16 20.30 -23.66
C ASP A 568 7.47 19.37 -24.85
N ASP A 569 8.20 18.28 -24.61
CA ASP A 569 8.56 17.28 -25.61
C ASP A 569 7.59 16.08 -25.69
N ALA A 570 6.46 16.14 -24.97
CA ALA A 570 5.41 15.12 -25.03
C ALA A 570 4.78 15.07 -26.43
N LYS A 571 4.66 13.87 -27.00
CA LYS A 571 4.16 13.65 -28.37
C LYS A 571 2.77 13.02 -28.36
N PRO A 572 1.90 13.34 -29.33
CA PRO A 572 0.68 12.57 -29.57
C PRO A 572 1.02 11.11 -29.89
N PRO A 573 0.13 10.15 -29.56
CA PRO A 573 0.36 8.75 -29.89
C PRO A 573 0.58 8.57 -31.39
N ALA A 574 1.60 7.80 -31.76
CA ALA A 574 1.75 7.39 -33.15
C ALA A 574 0.71 6.31 -33.46
N ILE A 575 -0.09 6.51 -34.50
CA ILE A 575 -1.21 5.65 -34.85
C ILE A 575 -0.86 4.86 -36.11
N ASN A 576 -0.92 3.53 -36.02
CA ASN A 576 -0.99 2.65 -37.18
C ASN A 576 -2.33 1.92 -37.14
N GLN A 577 -3.17 2.11 -38.15
CA GLN A 577 -4.52 1.56 -38.18
C GLN A 577 -4.78 0.88 -39.53
N GLU A 578 -5.17 -0.39 -39.47
CA GLU A 578 -5.48 -1.22 -40.64
C GLU A 578 -6.75 -2.03 -40.38
N GLN A 579 -7.81 -1.75 -41.15
CA GLN A 579 -9.11 -2.42 -41.01
C GLN A 579 -9.68 -2.36 -39.59
N ASP A 580 -9.59 -3.47 -38.85
CA ASP A 580 -10.05 -3.61 -37.47
C ASP A 580 -8.91 -3.44 -36.46
N SER A 581 -7.64 -3.50 -36.89
CA SER A 581 -6.46 -3.39 -36.03
C SER A 581 -6.08 -1.93 -35.78
N ILE A 582 -5.84 -1.59 -34.51
CA ILE A 582 -5.36 -0.30 -34.05
C ILE A 582 -4.10 -0.52 -33.22
N GLN A 583 -3.00 0.08 -33.64
CA GLN A 583 -1.75 0.13 -32.90
C GLN A 583 -1.43 1.58 -32.52
N LEU A 584 -1.17 1.79 -31.24
CA LEU A 584 -0.77 3.07 -30.66
C LEU A 584 0.60 2.94 -29.99
N GLU A 585 1.53 3.82 -30.33
CA GLU A 585 2.77 4.02 -29.59
C GLU A 585 2.64 5.27 -28.71
N MET A 586 2.83 5.14 -27.40
CA MET A 586 2.71 6.23 -26.43
C MET A 586 4.03 6.46 -25.72
N ASP A 587 4.38 7.73 -25.52
CA ASP A 587 5.58 8.12 -24.78
C ASP A 587 5.41 8.12 -23.25
N ALA A 588 4.18 7.98 -22.77
CA ALA A 588 3.76 8.09 -21.38
C ALA A 588 4.13 9.42 -20.69
N LYS A 589 4.23 10.53 -21.45
CA LYS A 589 4.60 11.87 -20.93
C LYS A 589 3.42 12.83 -20.74
N SER A 590 2.19 12.33 -20.81
CA SER A 590 0.98 13.10 -20.59
C SER A 590 0.13 12.48 -19.49
N PHE A 591 -0.65 13.31 -18.79
CA PHE A 591 -1.62 12.81 -17.82
C PHE A 591 -2.56 11.79 -18.46
N ALA A 592 -3.03 12.07 -19.66
CA ALA A 592 -3.84 11.15 -20.43
C ALA A 592 -3.71 11.39 -21.95
N TYR A 593 -4.21 10.44 -22.72
CA TYR A 593 -4.44 10.55 -24.15
C TYR A 593 -5.93 10.43 -24.44
N LYS A 594 -6.48 11.41 -25.14
CA LYS A 594 -7.87 11.38 -25.63
C LYS A 594 -7.91 10.65 -26.95
N LEU A 595 -8.71 9.60 -27.04
CA LEU A 595 -8.93 8.79 -28.23
C LEU A 595 -10.34 9.09 -28.77
N VAL A 596 -10.44 9.67 -29.97
CA VAL A 596 -11.71 10.04 -30.61
C VAL A 596 -11.88 9.26 -31.91
N PHE A 597 -12.98 8.53 -32.00
CA PHE A 597 -13.34 7.67 -33.12
C PHE A 597 -14.35 8.38 -34.03
N LYS A 598 -14.12 8.38 -35.34
CA LYS A 598 -14.94 9.09 -36.34
C LYS A 598 -15.38 8.22 -37.50
#